data_AF-A0A535BHF1-F1
#
_entry.id   AF-A0A535BHF1-F1
#
_cell.length_a   1.000
_cell.length_b   1.000
_cell.length_c   1.000
_cell.angle_alpha   90.00
_cell.angle_beta   90.00
_cell.angle_gamma   90.00
#
_symmetry.space_group_name_H-M   'P 1'
#
loop_
_entity.id
_entity.type
_entity.pdbx_description
1 polymer ?
#
loop_
_entity_poly.entity_id
_entity_poly.type
_entity_poly.pdbx_seq_one_letter_code
_entity_poly.pdbx_strand_id
1 'polypeptide(L)'
;MSPPTQGIWAIVLLVLTLGAAAVFGYRVWGLYRLLRLGRDEARIDHPWQRLRDELVVYLGQRKLLKRPYYLRGIGHALIFWGFLVITWGSADLLLRGILGWQLPFTETTAYAWTLDIFAVAVLASVVVAVFRRAVLRPPRMHRMPEGYVILALIGFLMLTLLVFESAAEAATRDEIGAHFQHIAPPVAGAFAPLIATAAGPAIFAGAWWAHVVTILAFAVYLPRTKHLHIVTTLPNVFFRSSRPRGALQLIDDIEDKETFGAANIRDFSWKQLLDGYTCTECGRCSDNCPALATGKTLDPQKTTCAARSRSWKGPRHRKRSAL
;
A
#
# COMPACT_ATOMS: atom_id res chain seq x y z
N MET A 1 -17.98 -6.61 -20.89
CA MET A 1 -19.35 -6.64 -20.30
C MET A 1 -19.61 -5.36 -19.54
N SER A 2 -20.85 -4.87 -19.51
CA SER A 2 -21.23 -3.71 -18.70
C SER A 2 -21.15 -4.04 -17.20
N PRO A 3 -20.76 -3.09 -16.34
CA PRO A 3 -20.69 -3.33 -14.90
C PRO A 3 -22.09 -3.69 -14.35
N PRO A 4 -22.21 -4.60 -13.36
CA PRO A 4 -23.48 -5.08 -12.80
C PRO A 4 -24.10 -4.06 -11.85
N THR A 5 -24.23 -2.83 -12.33
CA THR A 5 -24.52 -1.62 -11.54
C THR A 5 -25.77 -0.92 -12.04
N GLN A 6 -26.63 -1.58 -12.80
CA GLN A 6 -27.86 -0.96 -13.31
C GLN A 6 -28.90 -0.74 -12.18
N GLY A 7 -29.63 0.38 -12.26
CA GLY A 7 -30.72 0.71 -11.33
C GLY A 7 -30.24 0.92 -9.89
N ILE A 8 -30.85 0.21 -8.94
CA ILE A 8 -30.57 0.32 -7.50
C ILE A 8 -29.08 0.05 -7.19
N TRP A 9 -28.43 -0.82 -7.96
CA TRP A 9 -27.05 -1.23 -7.73
C TRP A 9 -26.03 -0.10 -7.95
N ALA A 10 -26.30 0.86 -8.85
CA ALA A 10 -25.47 2.08 -9.00
C ALA A 10 -25.49 2.91 -7.71
N ILE A 11 -26.68 3.06 -7.12
CA ILE A 11 -26.89 3.83 -5.90
C ILE A 11 -26.18 3.14 -4.73
N VAL A 12 -26.29 1.81 -4.63
CA VAL A 12 -25.57 1.01 -3.63
C VAL A 12 -24.06 1.23 -3.76
N LEU A 13 -23.52 1.13 -4.98
CA LEU A 13 -22.10 1.36 -5.23
C LEU A 13 -21.66 2.77 -4.83
N LEU A 14 -22.45 3.79 -5.20
CA LEU A 14 -22.17 5.18 -4.86
C LEU A 14 -22.15 5.40 -3.35
N VAL A 15 -23.15 4.89 -2.63
CA VAL A 15 -23.24 5.01 -1.16
C VAL A 15 -22.06 4.30 -0.49
N LEU A 16 -21.71 3.09 -0.92
CA LEU A 16 -20.55 2.37 -0.38
C LEU A 16 -19.25 3.13 -0.64
N THR A 17 -19.07 3.67 -1.85
CA THR A 17 -17.88 4.42 -2.24
C THR A 17 -17.73 5.71 -1.44
N LEU A 18 -18.81 6.49 -1.32
CA LEU A 18 -18.83 7.73 -0.52
C LEU A 18 -18.62 7.43 0.97
N GLY A 19 -19.26 6.38 1.50
CA GLY A 19 -19.07 5.94 2.88
C GLY A 19 -17.62 5.55 3.17
N ALA A 20 -17.01 4.75 2.30
CA ALA A 20 -15.60 4.36 2.41
C ALA A 20 -14.67 5.59 2.32
N ALA A 21 -14.92 6.49 1.38
CA ALA A 21 -14.15 7.73 1.21
C ALA A 21 -14.26 8.64 2.45
N ALA A 22 -15.45 8.79 3.02
CA ALA A 22 -15.67 9.59 4.24
C ALA A 22 -14.92 9.00 5.44
N VAL A 23 -15.01 7.68 5.65
CA VAL A 23 -14.28 7.01 6.74
C VAL A 23 -12.77 7.12 6.55
N PHE A 24 -12.28 6.92 5.32
CA PHE A 24 -10.86 7.08 5.00
C PHE A 24 -10.40 8.52 5.27
N GLY A 25 -11.12 9.51 4.74
CA GLY A 25 -10.84 10.94 4.90
C GLY A 25 -10.83 11.37 6.36
N TYR A 26 -11.80 10.92 7.17
CA TYR A 26 -11.82 11.19 8.61
C TYR A 26 -10.56 10.67 9.33
N ARG A 27 -10.08 9.48 8.97
CA ARG A 27 -8.86 8.90 9.56
C ARG A 27 -7.60 9.62 9.10
N VAL A 28 -7.49 9.93 7.82
CA VAL A 28 -6.37 10.70 7.27
C VAL A 28 -6.31 12.09 7.90
N TRP A 29 -7.45 12.76 8.05
CA TRP A 29 -7.53 14.04 8.74
C TRP A 29 -7.04 13.96 10.20
N GLY A 30 -7.42 12.90 10.91
CA GLY A 30 -6.90 12.63 12.26
C GLY A 30 -5.37 12.48 12.28
N LEU A 31 -4.80 11.73 11.35
CA LEU A 31 -3.34 11.56 11.22
C LEU A 31 -2.64 12.87 10.88
N TYR A 32 -3.23 13.68 10.00
CA TYR A 32 -2.72 15.00 9.65
C TYR A 32 -2.75 15.96 10.84
N ARG A 33 -3.82 15.97 11.64
CA ARG A 33 -3.89 16.77 12.87
C ARG A 33 -2.82 16.36 13.87
N LEU A 34 -2.55 15.06 14.01
CA LEU A 34 -1.47 14.56 14.86
C LEU A 34 -0.08 14.93 14.31
N LEU A 35 0.08 14.92 12.98
CA LEU A 35 1.32 15.33 12.32
C LEU A 35 1.66 16.79 12.60
N ARG A 36 0.65 17.66 12.60
CA ARG A 36 0.77 19.10 12.92
C ARG A 36 1.08 19.41 14.39
N LEU A 37 1.13 18.41 15.28
CA LEU A 37 1.60 18.61 16.66
C LEU A 37 3.13 18.65 16.76
N GLY A 38 3.82 18.16 15.73
CA GLY A 38 5.28 18.19 15.70
C GLY A 38 5.81 19.60 15.45
N ARG A 39 7.03 19.85 15.93
CA ARG A 39 7.73 21.11 15.67
C ARG A 39 7.94 21.33 14.18
N ASP A 40 7.96 22.60 13.80
CA ASP A 40 8.26 23.01 12.45
C ASP A 40 9.70 22.61 12.09
N GLU A 41 9.85 22.08 10.87
CA GLU A 41 11.14 21.71 10.31
C GLU A 41 11.09 21.95 8.80
N ALA A 42 11.86 22.91 8.30
CA ALA A 42 11.90 23.22 6.88
C ALA A 42 12.58 22.07 6.09
N ARG A 43 11.89 21.55 5.08
CA ARG A 43 12.36 20.42 4.24
C ARG A 43 12.07 20.63 2.74
N ILE A 44 11.95 21.87 2.30
CA ILE A 44 11.51 22.24 0.93
C ILE A 44 12.68 22.78 0.08
N ASP A 45 13.90 22.69 0.59
CA ASP A 45 15.14 23.02 -0.12
C ASP A 45 15.37 22.09 -1.33
N HIS A 46 15.95 22.61 -2.42
CA HIS A 46 16.32 21.83 -3.61
C HIS A 46 15.18 20.99 -4.26
N PRO A 47 14.08 21.62 -4.72
CA PRO A 47 12.89 20.92 -5.20
C PRO A 47 13.17 19.94 -6.36
N TRP A 48 14.05 20.29 -7.30
CA TRP A 48 14.40 19.42 -8.42
C TRP A 48 15.12 18.15 -8.01
N GLN A 49 16.02 18.24 -7.03
CA GLN A 49 16.72 17.08 -6.50
C GLN A 49 15.73 16.15 -5.78
N ARG A 50 14.78 16.71 -5.03
CA ARG A 50 13.73 15.97 -4.34
C ARG A 50 12.77 15.26 -5.30
N LEU A 51 12.38 15.92 -6.38
CA LEU A 51 11.55 15.30 -7.43
C LEU A 51 12.29 14.13 -8.09
N ARG A 52 13.57 14.31 -8.44
CA ARG A 52 14.40 13.22 -8.96
C ARG A 52 14.53 12.07 -7.95
N ASP A 53 14.69 12.41 -6.67
CA ASP A 53 14.75 11.43 -5.60
C ASP A 53 13.44 10.65 -5.47
N GLU A 54 12.30 11.30 -5.63
CA GLU A 54 10.98 10.66 -5.67
C GLU A 54 10.91 9.65 -6.82
N LEU A 55 11.21 10.08 -8.05
CA LEU A 55 11.19 9.19 -9.23
C LEU A 55 12.13 7.99 -9.06
N VAL A 56 13.35 8.21 -8.55
CA VAL A 56 14.36 7.14 -8.44
C VAL A 56 14.11 6.23 -7.24
N VAL A 57 13.68 6.77 -6.10
CA VAL A 57 13.55 6.02 -4.84
C VAL A 57 12.16 5.43 -4.66
N TYR A 58 11.11 6.19 -4.95
CA TYR A 58 9.72 5.76 -4.83
C TYR A 58 9.30 4.95 -6.05
N LEU A 59 9.25 5.55 -7.26
CA LEU A 59 8.83 4.82 -8.46
C LEU A 59 9.85 3.75 -8.87
N GLY A 60 11.14 4.07 -8.83
CA GLY A 60 12.22 3.16 -9.20
C GLY A 60 12.56 2.10 -8.14
N GLN A 61 11.93 2.13 -6.96
CA GLN A 61 12.13 1.15 -5.87
C GLN A 61 13.61 0.88 -5.49
N ARG A 62 14.52 1.84 -5.79
CA ARG A 62 15.99 1.66 -5.69
C ARG A 62 16.47 1.27 -4.28
N LYS A 63 15.75 1.68 -3.24
CA LYS A 63 16.12 1.35 -1.84
C LYS A 63 15.81 -0.10 -1.47
N LEU A 64 14.89 -0.76 -2.17
CA LEU A 64 14.47 -2.14 -1.94
C LEU A 64 15.33 -3.12 -2.75
N LEU A 65 15.73 -2.76 -3.97
CA LEU A 65 16.57 -3.56 -4.86
C LEU A 65 18.06 -3.46 -4.49
N LYS A 66 18.42 -3.86 -3.26
CA LYS A 66 19.82 -3.90 -2.77
C LYS A 66 20.19 -5.28 -2.21
N ARG A 67 21.44 -5.71 -2.40
CA ARG A 67 21.99 -6.93 -1.78
C ARG A 67 22.09 -6.76 -0.25
N PRO A 68 21.89 -7.83 0.56
CA PRO A 68 21.45 -9.20 0.22
C PRO A 68 19.92 -9.35 0.20
N TYR A 69 19.18 -8.27 -0.05
CA TYR A 69 17.73 -8.18 0.16
C TYR A 69 16.91 -8.31 -1.13
N TYR A 70 17.55 -8.74 -2.23
CA TYR A 70 17.01 -8.70 -3.59
C TYR A 70 15.70 -9.49 -3.78
N LEU A 71 15.61 -10.74 -3.30
CA LEU A 71 14.36 -11.53 -3.41
C LEU A 71 13.16 -10.83 -2.75
N ARG A 72 13.37 -10.16 -1.61
CA ARG A 72 12.31 -9.38 -0.96
C ARG A 72 11.99 -8.11 -1.73
N GLY A 73 13.04 -7.46 -2.25
CA GLY A 73 12.92 -6.24 -3.02
C GLY A 73 12.10 -6.44 -4.29
N ILE A 74 12.38 -7.51 -5.06
CA ILE A 74 11.65 -7.83 -6.29
C ILE A 74 10.18 -8.10 -5.98
N GLY A 75 9.88 -9.03 -5.05
CA GLY A 75 8.49 -9.35 -4.74
C GLY A 75 7.70 -8.13 -4.26
N HIS A 76 8.31 -7.24 -3.48
CA HIS A 76 7.67 -6.00 -3.08
C HIS A 76 7.53 -5.00 -4.23
N ALA A 77 8.52 -4.89 -5.12
CA ALA A 77 8.45 -4.04 -6.30
C ALA A 77 7.34 -4.48 -7.27
N LEU A 78 7.17 -5.80 -7.45
CA LEU A 78 6.05 -6.37 -8.23
C LEU A 78 4.71 -6.05 -7.59
N ILE A 79 4.57 -6.19 -6.27
CA ILE A 79 3.38 -5.75 -5.53
C ILE A 79 3.11 -4.26 -5.76
N PHE A 80 4.14 -3.42 -5.65
CA PHE A 80 4.02 -1.97 -5.82
C PHE A 80 3.57 -1.58 -7.24
N TRP A 81 4.28 -2.03 -8.28
CA TRP A 81 3.93 -1.70 -9.67
C TRP A 81 2.61 -2.33 -10.09
N GLY A 82 2.34 -3.56 -9.65
CA GLY A 82 1.02 -4.18 -9.84
C GLY A 82 -0.09 -3.34 -9.21
N PHE A 83 0.13 -2.82 -7.99
CA PHE A 83 -0.85 -1.95 -7.34
C PHE A 83 -1.06 -0.63 -8.11
N LEU A 84 -0.03 -0.05 -8.74
CA LEU A 84 -0.20 1.15 -9.58
C LEU A 84 -1.09 0.87 -10.80
N VAL A 85 -0.83 -0.23 -11.51
CA VAL A 85 -1.65 -0.66 -12.67
C VAL A 85 -3.09 -0.96 -12.21
N ILE A 86 -3.25 -1.79 -11.18
CA ILE A 86 -4.57 -2.22 -10.70
C ILE A 86 -5.36 -1.05 -10.12
N THR A 87 -4.71 -0.07 -9.47
CA THR A 87 -5.40 1.14 -8.98
C THR A 87 -5.99 1.95 -10.12
N TRP A 88 -5.31 2.06 -11.26
CA TRP A 88 -5.87 2.70 -12.46
C TRP A 88 -7.12 1.95 -12.95
N GLY A 89 -7.07 0.62 -12.98
CA GLY A 89 -8.20 -0.23 -13.39
C GLY A 89 -9.36 -0.19 -12.40
N SER A 90 -9.06 -0.13 -11.11
CA SER A 90 -10.05 0.03 -10.04
C SER A 90 -10.74 1.39 -10.11
N ALA A 91 -9.99 2.45 -10.43
CA ALA A 91 -10.56 3.78 -10.64
C ALA A 91 -11.53 3.79 -11.83
N ASP A 92 -11.14 3.17 -12.94
CA ASP A 92 -12.01 2.99 -14.11
C ASP A 92 -13.26 2.17 -13.77
N LEU A 93 -13.11 1.07 -13.04
CA LEU A 93 -14.20 0.19 -12.62
C LEU A 93 -15.23 0.94 -11.77
N LEU A 94 -14.79 1.76 -10.80
CA LEU A 94 -15.68 2.60 -10.00
C LEU A 94 -16.32 3.71 -10.83
N LEU A 95 -15.56 4.34 -11.73
CA LEU A 95 -16.03 5.44 -12.57
C LEU A 95 -17.11 5.00 -13.56
N ARG A 96 -16.91 3.85 -14.20
CA ARG A 96 -17.90 3.21 -15.08
C ARG A 96 -19.12 2.75 -14.31
N GLY A 97 -18.93 2.18 -13.11
CA GLY A 97 -20.04 1.71 -12.29
C GLY A 97 -20.92 2.81 -11.71
N ILE A 98 -20.37 4.03 -11.51
CA ILE A 98 -21.10 5.15 -10.90
C ILE A 98 -21.59 6.15 -11.95
N LEU A 99 -20.70 6.58 -12.85
CA LEU A 99 -20.95 7.67 -13.81
C LEU A 99 -21.12 7.17 -15.25
N GLY A 100 -20.85 5.89 -15.52
CA GLY A 100 -20.80 5.38 -16.90
C GLY A 100 -19.63 5.95 -17.72
N TRP A 101 -18.69 6.66 -17.08
CA TRP A 101 -17.52 7.24 -17.74
C TRP A 101 -16.32 6.29 -17.63
N GLN A 102 -15.57 6.18 -18.72
CA GLN A 102 -14.40 5.32 -18.86
C GLN A 102 -13.11 6.13 -18.82
N LEU A 103 -12.09 5.61 -18.14
CA LEU A 103 -10.74 6.16 -18.19
C LEU A 103 -10.07 5.84 -19.53
N PRO A 104 -9.20 6.73 -20.03
CA PRO A 104 -8.44 6.47 -21.23
C PRO A 104 -7.53 5.24 -21.04
N PHE A 105 -7.26 4.53 -22.14
CA PHE A 105 -6.38 3.35 -22.25
C PHE A 105 -6.87 2.05 -21.61
N THR A 106 -7.90 2.06 -20.75
CA THR A 106 -8.33 0.83 -20.06
C THR A 106 -9.05 -0.17 -20.96
N GLU A 107 -9.59 0.26 -22.10
CA GLU A 107 -10.21 -0.62 -23.11
C GLU A 107 -9.21 -1.36 -24.00
N THR A 108 -7.92 -1.04 -23.91
CA THR A 108 -6.93 -1.62 -24.82
C THR A 108 -6.59 -3.06 -24.44
N THR A 109 -6.43 -3.94 -25.43
CA THR A 109 -5.94 -5.33 -25.21
C THR A 109 -4.60 -5.33 -24.46
N ALA A 110 -3.73 -4.36 -24.74
CA ALA A 110 -2.46 -4.19 -24.03
C ALA A 110 -2.65 -3.97 -22.52
N TYR A 111 -3.67 -3.21 -22.13
CA TYR A 111 -3.99 -2.97 -20.73
C TYR A 111 -4.56 -4.22 -20.05
N ALA A 112 -5.47 -4.95 -20.70
CA ALA A 112 -5.99 -6.23 -20.20
C ALA A 112 -4.86 -7.25 -19.98
N TRP A 113 -3.92 -7.37 -20.93
CA TRP A 113 -2.72 -8.19 -20.78
C TRP A 113 -1.83 -7.74 -19.61
N THR A 114 -1.67 -6.43 -19.45
CA THR A 114 -0.89 -5.87 -18.35
C THR A 114 -1.52 -6.22 -17.01
N LEU A 115 -2.85 -6.07 -16.86
CA LEU A 115 -3.58 -6.46 -15.66
C LEU A 115 -3.42 -7.95 -15.35
N ASP A 116 -3.60 -8.81 -16.34
CA ASP A 116 -3.52 -10.26 -16.20
C ASP A 116 -2.12 -10.71 -15.72
N ILE A 117 -1.07 -10.22 -16.38
CA ILE A 117 0.34 -10.53 -16.03
C ILE A 117 0.67 -10.01 -14.62
N PHE A 118 0.31 -8.77 -14.31
CA PHE A 118 0.59 -8.21 -12.98
C PHE A 118 -0.22 -8.90 -11.89
N ALA A 119 -1.48 -9.29 -12.13
CA ALA A 119 -2.28 -10.02 -11.16
C ALA A 119 -1.62 -11.34 -10.75
N VAL A 120 -1.11 -12.10 -11.72
CA VAL A 120 -0.36 -13.34 -11.47
C VAL A 120 0.96 -13.07 -10.75
N ALA A 121 1.72 -12.05 -11.18
CA ALA A 121 3.00 -11.69 -10.56
C ALA A 121 2.83 -11.24 -9.09
N VAL A 122 1.76 -10.49 -8.80
CA VAL A 122 1.40 -10.08 -7.44
C VAL A 122 0.97 -11.30 -6.62
N LEU A 123 0.13 -12.19 -7.17
CA LEU A 123 -0.30 -13.40 -6.47
C LEU A 123 0.90 -14.32 -6.12
N ALA A 124 1.83 -14.51 -7.05
CA ALA A 124 3.08 -15.23 -6.79
C ALA A 124 3.91 -14.55 -5.68
N SER A 125 3.99 -13.20 -5.70
CA SER A 125 4.68 -12.43 -4.66
C SER A 125 4.01 -12.56 -3.29
N VAL A 126 2.68 -12.65 -3.23
CA VAL A 126 1.91 -12.93 -2.01
C VAL A 126 2.22 -14.32 -1.48
N VAL A 127 2.23 -15.36 -2.33
CA VAL A 127 2.60 -16.73 -1.94
C VAL A 127 4.00 -16.76 -1.33
N VAL A 128 4.98 -16.16 -1.99
CA VAL A 128 6.35 -16.05 -1.47
C VAL A 128 6.37 -15.28 -0.14
N ALA A 129 5.63 -14.18 -0.01
CA ALA A 129 5.57 -13.40 1.22
C ALA A 129 4.96 -14.20 2.39
N VAL A 130 3.89 -14.94 2.15
CA VAL A 130 3.24 -15.82 3.14
C VAL A 130 4.17 -16.95 3.55
N PHE A 131 4.76 -17.67 2.58
CA PHE A 131 5.71 -18.75 2.85
C PHE A 131 6.88 -18.27 3.72
N ARG A 132 7.48 -17.12 3.38
CA ARG A 132 8.59 -16.56 4.16
C ARG A 132 8.17 -16.15 5.58
N ARG A 133 6.92 -15.73 5.78
CA ARG A 133 6.41 -15.28 7.08
C ARG A 133 6.01 -16.45 7.98
N ALA A 134 5.41 -17.49 7.41
CA ALA A 134 4.90 -18.66 8.11
C ALA A 134 5.98 -19.74 8.34
N VAL A 135 6.86 -19.97 7.36
CA VAL A 135 7.83 -21.09 7.34
C VAL A 135 9.25 -20.63 7.66
N LEU A 136 9.86 -19.75 6.85
CA LEU A 136 11.27 -19.35 7.03
C LEU A 136 11.53 -18.51 8.28
N ARG A 137 10.51 -17.83 8.79
CA ARG A 137 10.50 -17.20 10.12
C ARG A 137 11.77 -16.38 10.46
N PRO A 138 12.15 -15.36 9.65
CA PRO A 138 13.37 -14.60 9.90
C PRO A 138 13.35 -13.89 11.28
N PRO A 139 14.45 -13.95 12.08
CA PRO A 139 14.48 -13.48 13.47
C PRO A 139 14.12 -12.01 13.68
N ARG A 140 14.48 -11.16 12.71
CA ARG A 140 14.32 -9.69 12.73
C ARG A 140 12.92 -9.16 12.46
N MET A 141 11.97 -10.01 12.07
CA MET A 141 10.65 -9.55 11.62
C MET A 141 9.61 -9.68 12.73
N HIS A 142 9.12 -8.55 13.24
CA HIS A 142 7.95 -8.53 14.11
C HIS A 142 6.72 -9.03 13.33
N ARG A 143 6.12 -10.11 13.82
CA ARG A 143 4.93 -10.72 13.23
C ARG A 143 3.71 -10.19 13.95
N MET A 144 3.01 -9.31 13.28
CA MET A 144 1.72 -8.82 13.73
C MET A 144 0.64 -9.35 12.79
N PRO A 145 -0.54 -9.76 13.30
CA PRO A 145 -1.60 -10.42 12.54
C PRO A 145 -2.08 -9.60 11.34
N GLU A 146 -2.00 -8.26 11.43
CA GLU A 146 -2.39 -7.32 10.37
C GLU A 146 -1.61 -7.58 9.08
N GLY A 147 -0.37 -8.08 9.18
CA GLY A 147 0.43 -8.43 8.00
C GLY A 147 -0.16 -9.58 7.19
N TYR A 148 -0.79 -10.56 7.85
CA TYR A 148 -1.46 -11.66 7.17
C TYR A 148 -2.81 -11.23 6.59
N VAL A 149 -3.56 -10.38 7.31
CA VAL A 149 -4.81 -9.80 6.82
C VAL A 149 -4.57 -9.00 5.53
N ILE A 150 -3.53 -8.16 5.49
CA ILE A 150 -3.17 -7.40 4.28
C ILE A 150 -2.82 -8.35 3.12
N LEU A 151 -2.03 -9.39 3.36
CA LEU A 151 -1.68 -10.36 2.31
C LEU A 151 -2.89 -11.13 1.81
N ALA A 152 -3.83 -11.49 2.71
CA ALA A 152 -5.07 -12.14 2.35
C ALA A 152 -5.96 -11.22 1.50
N LEU A 153 -6.10 -9.93 1.87
CA LEU A 153 -6.86 -8.95 1.09
C LEU A 153 -6.24 -8.73 -0.30
N ILE A 154 -4.91 -8.57 -0.39
CA ILE A 154 -4.22 -8.42 -1.69
C ILE A 154 -4.42 -9.69 -2.53
N GLY A 155 -4.23 -10.89 -1.95
CA GLY A 155 -4.45 -12.15 -2.65
C GLY A 155 -5.90 -12.29 -3.14
N PHE A 156 -6.88 -11.95 -2.30
CA PHE A 156 -8.29 -11.99 -2.67
C PHE A 156 -8.64 -10.99 -3.77
N LEU A 157 -8.05 -9.79 -3.75
CA LEU A 157 -8.16 -8.82 -4.84
C LEU A 157 -7.64 -9.40 -6.16
N MET A 158 -6.48 -10.07 -6.16
CA MET A 158 -5.93 -10.64 -7.40
C MET A 158 -6.78 -11.80 -7.91
N LEU A 159 -7.26 -12.66 -7.02
CA LEU A 159 -8.11 -13.80 -7.40
C LEU A 159 -9.44 -13.32 -7.97
N THR A 160 -10.12 -12.39 -7.29
CA THR A 160 -11.38 -11.83 -7.76
C THR A 160 -11.20 -11.08 -9.08
N LEU A 161 -10.08 -10.36 -9.26
CA LEU A 161 -9.73 -9.72 -10.54
C LEU A 161 -9.64 -10.74 -11.67
N LEU A 162 -8.83 -11.80 -11.50
CA LEU A 162 -8.65 -12.84 -12.52
C LEU A 162 -9.96 -13.56 -12.85
N VAL A 163 -10.80 -13.85 -11.85
CA VAL A 163 -12.10 -14.49 -12.08
C VAL A 163 -13.05 -13.58 -12.85
N PHE A 164 -13.13 -12.29 -12.47
CA PHE A 164 -14.01 -11.34 -13.16
C PHE A 164 -13.56 -11.11 -14.61
N GLU A 165 -12.25 -10.98 -14.87
CA GLU A 165 -11.68 -10.85 -16.23
C GLU A 165 -11.92 -12.11 -17.07
N SER A 166 -11.71 -13.30 -16.48
CA SER A 166 -11.98 -14.58 -17.16
C SER A 166 -13.45 -14.74 -17.53
N ALA A 167 -14.36 -14.27 -16.66
CA ALA A 167 -15.80 -14.29 -16.94
C ALA A 167 -16.20 -13.25 -18.00
N ALA A 168 -15.53 -12.09 -18.04
CA ALA A 168 -15.72 -11.09 -19.08
C ALA A 168 -15.31 -11.62 -20.46
N GLU A 169 -14.14 -12.28 -20.54
CA GLU A 169 -13.62 -12.91 -21.75
C GLU A 169 -14.52 -14.09 -22.21
N ALA A 170 -15.05 -14.87 -21.26
CA ALA A 170 -16.00 -15.94 -21.57
C ALA A 170 -17.27 -15.43 -22.26
N ALA A 171 -17.75 -14.25 -21.89
CA ALA A 171 -18.98 -13.67 -22.45
C ALA A 171 -18.81 -13.14 -23.88
N THR A 172 -17.59 -12.77 -24.27
CA THR A 172 -17.28 -12.24 -25.61
C THR A 172 -16.72 -13.31 -26.55
N ARG A 173 -16.52 -14.54 -26.06
CA ARG A 173 -15.86 -15.64 -26.77
C ARG A 173 -16.49 -15.97 -28.13
N ASP A 174 -17.81 -15.99 -28.20
CA ASP A 174 -18.55 -16.34 -29.43
C ASP A 174 -18.55 -15.18 -30.46
N GLU A 175 -18.48 -13.94 -30.00
CA GLU A 175 -18.33 -12.75 -30.86
C GLU A 175 -16.90 -12.63 -31.43
N ILE A 176 -15.91 -13.02 -30.63
CA ILE A 176 -14.48 -12.94 -30.97
C ILE A 176 -14.05 -14.04 -31.94
N GLY A 177 -14.68 -15.21 -31.92
CA GLY A 177 -14.44 -16.28 -32.90
C GLY A 177 -14.65 -15.87 -34.37
N ALA A 178 -15.36 -14.76 -34.61
CA ALA A 178 -15.57 -14.18 -35.93
C ALA A 178 -14.49 -13.17 -36.36
N HIS A 179 -13.64 -12.69 -35.44
CA HIS A 179 -12.61 -11.67 -35.70
C HIS A 179 -11.23 -12.16 -35.26
N PHE A 180 -10.39 -12.54 -36.24
CA PHE A 180 -9.02 -13.05 -36.08
C PHE A 180 -7.99 -12.11 -35.38
N GLN A 181 -8.40 -11.05 -34.69
CA GLN A 181 -7.51 -9.99 -34.17
C GLN A 181 -7.50 -9.81 -32.65
N HIS A 182 -8.35 -10.52 -31.88
CA HIS A 182 -8.28 -10.44 -30.40
C HIS A 182 -7.42 -11.56 -29.84
N ILE A 183 -6.30 -11.20 -29.21
CA ILE A 183 -5.50 -12.14 -28.44
C ILE A 183 -5.92 -11.98 -26.97
N ALA A 184 -6.68 -12.96 -26.48
CA ALA A 184 -7.13 -12.98 -25.09
C ALA A 184 -5.94 -12.94 -24.12
N PRO A 185 -6.04 -12.24 -22.97
CA PRO A 185 -5.05 -12.33 -21.92
C PRO A 185 -4.84 -13.79 -21.48
N PRO A 186 -3.62 -14.20 -21.11
CA PRO A 186 -3.29 -15.62 -20.99
C PRO A 186 -4.09 -16.37 -19.92
N VAL A 187 -4.27 -15.79 -18.73
CA VAL A 187 -5.08 -16.43 -17.68
C VAL A 187 -6.56 -16.28 -18.00
N ALA A 188 -7.04 -15.08 -18.32
CA ALA A 188 -8.43 -14.86 -18.70
C ALA A 188 -8.90 -15.82 -19.81
N GLY A 189 -8.13 -15.93 -20.90
CA GLY A 189 -8.41 -16.81 -22.03
C GLY A 189 -8.31 -18.31 -21.71
N ALA A 190 -7.39 -18.70 -20.82
CA ALA A 190 -7.26 -20.09 -20.38
C ALA A 190 -8.43 -20.54 -19.49
N PHE A 191 -8.96 -19.65 -18.65
CA PHE A 191 -10.07 -19.95 -17.73
C PHE A 191 -11.45 -19.63 -18.31
N ALA A 192 -11.54 -18.80 -19.35
CA ALA A 192 -12.79 -18.48 -20.04
C ALA A 192 -13.64 -19.71 -20.46
N PRO A 193 -13.08 -20.81 -21.03
CA PRO A 193 -13.89 -21.97 -21.41
C PRO A 193 -14.57 -22.65 -20.22
N LEU A 194 -13.97 -22.57 -19.02
CA LEU A 194 -14.54 -23.16 -17.80
C LEU A 194 -15.71 -22.32 -17.26
N ILE A 195 -15.78 -21.03 -17.63
CA ILE A 195 -16.78 -20.08 -17.14
C ILE A 195 -17.87 -19.81 -18.18
N ALA A 196 -17.64 -20.16 -19.46
CA ALA A 196 -18.58 -20.09 -20.58
C ALA A 196 -19.77 -21.07 -20.44
N THR A 197 -20.55 -20.88 -19.37
CA THR A 197 -21.71 -21.67 -18.98
C THR A 197 -22.86 -20.73 -18.66
N ALA A 198 -24.07 -21.27 -18.41
CA ALA A 198 -25.22 -20.46 -17.97
C ALA A 198 -24.96 -19.69 -16.67
N ALA A 199 -23.98 -20.10 -15.86
CA ALA A 199 -23.59 -19.41 -14.63
C ALA A 199 -22.62 -18.24 -14.86
N GLY A 200 -22.05 -18.08 -16.05
CA GLY A 200 -21.02 -17.08 -16.38
C GLY A 200 -21.36 -15.64 -15.94
N PRO A 201 -22.55 -15.11 -16.28
CA PRO A 201 -22.95 -13.77 -15.86
C PRO A 201 -23.06 -13.60 -14.33
N ALA A 202 -23.50 -14.63 -13.62
CA ALA A 202 -23.59 -14.61 -12.16
C ALA A 202 -22.19 -14.66 -11.51
N ILE A 203 -21.27 -15.46 -12.08
CA ILE A 203 -19.86 -15.51 -11.66
C ILE A 203 -19.20 -14.14 -11.87
N PHE A 204 -19.40 -13.53 -13.03
CA PHE A 204 -18.92 -12.17 -13.34
C PHE A 204 -19.41 -11.17 -12.29
N ALA A 205 -20.73 -11.10 -12.06
CA ALA A 205 -21.30 -10.15 -11.12
C ALA A 205 -20.81 -10.37 -9.68
N GLY A 206 -20.75 -11.63 -9.24
CA GLY A 206 -20.28 -11.99 -7.90
C GLY A 206 -18.80 -11.65 -7.69
N ALA A 207 -17.93 -12.00 -8.65
CA ALA A 207 -16.50 -11.69 -8.59
C ALA A 207 -16.25 -10.17 -8.64
N TRP A 208 -17.00 -9.46 -9.48
CA TRP A 208 -16.92 -8.00 -9.59
C TRP A 208 -17.30 -7.31 -8.26
N TRP A 209 -18.42 -7.69 -7.65
CA TRP A 209 -18.84 -7.13 -6.36
C TRP A 209 -17.88 -7.50 -5.23
N ALA A 210 -17.41 -8.75 -5.20
CA ALA A 210 -16.40 -9.18 -4.22
C ALA A 210 -15.11 -8.35 -4.36
N HIS A 211 -14.68 -8.07 -5.58
CA HIS A 211 -13.51 -7.23 -5.85
C HIS A 211 -13.72 -5.80 -5.34
N VAL A 212 -14.82 -5.15 -5.73
CA VAL A 212 -15.16 -3.76 -5.34
C VAL A 212 -15.25 -3.60 -3.83
N VAL A 213 -16.03 -4.47 -3.17
CA VAL A 213 -16.19 -4.42 -1.70
C VAL A 213 -14.83 -4.60 -1.02
N THR A 214 -13.97 -5.46 -1.56
CA THR A 214 -12.62 -5.65 -1.03
C THR A 214 -11.75 -4.42 -1.24
N ILE A 215 -11.82 -3.74 -2.38
CA ILE A 215 -11.11 -2.47 -2.62
C ILE A 215 -11.52 -1.44 -1.57
N LEU A 216 -12.83 -1.25 -1.38
CA LEU A 216 -13.37 -0.28 -0.42
C LEU A 216 -12.99 -0.64 1.02
N ALA A 217 -13.07 -1.91 1.39
CA ALA A 217 -12.64 -2.40 2.70
C ALA A 217 -11.14 -2.19 2.92
N PHE A 218 -10.30 -2.49 1.91
CA PHE A 218 -8.85 -2.28 1.97
C PHE A 218 -8.50 -0.80 2.13
N ALA A 219 -9.16 0.09 1.39
CA ALA A 219 -9.00 1.54 1.51
C ALA A 219 -9.29 2.01 2.94
N VAL A 220 -10.42 1.59 3.52
CA VAL A 220 -10.78 1.93 4.91
C VAL A 220 -9.80 1.34 5.93
N TYR A 221 -9.24 0.16 5.65
CA TYR A 221 -8.29 -0.51 6.54
C TYR A 221 -6.89 0.14 6.53
N LEU A 222 -6.46 0.68 5.38
CA LEU A 222 -5.14 1.27 5.14
C LEU A 222 -4.68 2.28 6.22
N PRO A 223 -5.44 3.35 6.55
CA PRO A 223 -4.97 4.39 7.47
C PRO A 223 -4.91 3.95 8.94
N ARG A 224 -5.34 2.72 9.26
CA ARG A 224 -5.33 2.16 10.61
C ARG A 224 -4.20 1.17 10.86
N THR A 225 -3.44 0.81 9.82
CA THR A 225 -2.43 -0.26 9.90
C THR A 225 -1.06 0.20 9.45
N LYS A 226 -0.07 -0.69 9.58
CA LYS A 226 1.27 -0.51 9.00
C LYS A 226 1.28 -0.41 7.47
N HIS A 227 0.17 -0.71 6.77
CA HIS A 227 0.09 -0.52 5.32
C HIS A 227 -0.02 0.96 4.92
N LEU A 228 -0.28 1.87 5.88
CA LEU A 228 -0.26 3.32 5.68
C LEU A 228 1.01 3.82 4.96
N HIS A 229 2.13 3.10 5.09
CA HIS A 229 3.36 3.41 4.38
C HIS A 229 3.19 3.60 2.87
N ILE A 230 2.24 2.93 2.19
CA ILE A 230 2.06 3.13 0.74
C ILE A 230 1.71 4.58 0.40
N VAL A 231 0.92 5.23 1.26
CA VAL A 231 0.53 6.64 1.14
C VAL A 231 1.62 7.55 1.68
N THR A 232 2.16 7.24 2.87
CA THR A 232 3.10 8.17 3.53
C THR A 232 4.52 8.12 2.97
N THR A 233 4.89 7.06 2.23
CA THR A 233 6.24 6.98 1.61
C THR A 233 6.46 8.09 0.59
N LEU A 234 5.44 8.49 -0.17
CA LEU A 234 5.53 9.55 -1.17
C LEU A 234 5.97 10.89 -0.54
N PRO A 235 5.23 11.47 0.43
CA PRO A 235 5.71 12.68 1.12
C PRO A 235 6.99 12.40 1.93
N ASN A 236 7.21 11.18 2.44
CA ASN A 236 8.40 10.88 3.22
C ASN A 236 9.71 10.99 2.41
N VAL A 237 9.71 10.45 1.19
CA VAL A 237 10.86 10.48 0.28
C VAL A 237 11.08 11.91 -0.21
N PHE A 238 10.02 12.61 -0.63
CA PHE A 238 10.09 13.99 -1.05
C PHE A 238 10.70 14.89 0.03
N PHE A 239 10.30 14.77 1.29
CA PHE A 239 10.79 15.59 2.42
C PHE A 239 12.01 15.00 3.17
N ARG A 240 12.78 14.10 2.55
CA ARG A 240 13.97 13.50 3.18
C ARG A 240 15.05 14.53 3.53
N SER A 241 15.99 14.20 4.43
CA SER A 241 17.12 15.08 4.70
C SER A 241 18.11 15.15 3.53
N SER A 242 18.52 16.37 3.16
CA SER A 242 19.58 16.69 2.19
C SER A 242 20.98 16.66 2.82
N ARG A 243 21.07 16.76 4.15
CA ARG A 243 22.33 16.70 4.90
C ARG A 243 23.09 15.37 4.66
N PRO A 244 24.43 15.37 4.76
CA PRO A 244 25.24 14.17 4.70
C PRO A 244 24.74 13.06 5.64
N ARG A 245 24.89 11.80 5.24
CA ARG A 245 24.49 10.67 6.08
C ARG A 245 25.33 10.65 7.36
N GLY A 246 24.67 10.44 8.49
CA GLY A 246 25.33 10.47 9.80
C GLY A 246 25.50 11.87 10.39
N ALA A 247 25.11 12.94 9.68
CA ALA A 247 25.11 14.29 10.23
C ALA A 247 24.07 14.39 11.36
N LEU A 248 24.57 14.53 12.60
CA LEU A 248 23.74 14.81 13.77
C LEU A 248 23.29 16.27 13.75
N GLN A 249 22.14 16.56 14.34
CA GLN A 249 21.79 17.96 14.65
C GLN A 249 22.64 18.39 15.84
N LEU A 250 23.18 19.61 15.76
CA LEU A 250 23.80 20.24 16.92
C LEU A 250 22.70 20.46 17.97
N ILE A 251 23.02 20.18 19.23
CA ILE A 251 22.14 20.55 20.33
C ILE A 251 22.50 21.98 20.66
N ASP A 252 21.62 22.91 20.25
CA ASP A 252 21.79 24.32 20.60
C ASP A 252 21.75 24.47 22.12
N ASP A 253 22.68 25.28 22.63
CA ASP A 253 22.77 25.67 24.03
C ASP A 253 22.85 24.47 24.99
N ILE A 254 23.87 23.63 24.83
CA ILE A 254 23.97 22.36 25.57
C ILE A 254 24.14 22.56 27.09
N GLU A 255 24.69 23.70 27.51
CA GLU A 255 25.02 23.96 28.93
C GLU A 255 23.81 24.43 29.72
N ASP A 256 22.93 25.25 29.14
CA ASP A 256 21.76 25.81 29.84
C ASP A 256 20.46 25.02 29.60
N LYS A 257 20.50 23.98 28.76
CA LYS A 257 19.31 23.23 28.38
C LYS A 257 18.94 22.16 29.40
N GLU A 258 17.79 22.33 30.04
CA GLU A 258 17.27 21.41 31.06
C GLU A 258 16.80 20.05 30.51
N THR A 259 16.44 19.96 29.22
CA THR A 259 15.88 18.75 28.61
C THR A 259 16.62 18.32 27.35
N PHE A 260 17.06 17.07 27.33
CA PHE A 260 17.71 16.45 26.17
C PHE A 260 16.78 15.42 25.50
N GLY A 261 16.77 15.43 24.17
CA GLY A 261 16.00 14.47 23.37
C GLY A 261 14.50 14.77 23.31
N ALA A 262 13.68 13.73 23.27
CA ALA A 262 12.24 13.83 23.14
C ALA A 262 11.54 13.00 24.23
N ALA A 263 10.82 13.66 25.13
CA ALA A 263 10.03 13.03 26.20
C ALA A 263 8.53 12.95 25.82
N ASN A 264 8.08 13.92 25.03
CA ASN A 264 6.70 14.10 24.57
C ASN A 264 6.62 14.10 23.05
N ILE A 265 5.41 13.90 22.55
CA ILE A 265 5.18 13.87 21.09
C ILE A 265 5.48 15.21 20.41
N ARG A 266 5.27 16.32 21.14
CA ARG A 266 5.53 17.67 20.65
C ARG A 266 7.01 17.99 20.53
N ASP A 267 7.87 17.15 21.11
CA ASP A 267 9.32 17.33 21.03
C ASP A 267 9.85 16.81 19.68
N PHE A 268 9.07 15.97 18.98
CA PHE A 268 9.39 15.53 17.63
C PHE A 268 9.03 16.60 16.60
N SER A 269 9.81 16.69 15.52
CA SER A 269 9.39 17.45 14.35
C SER A 269 8.26 16.75 13.60
N TRP A 270 7.48 17.50 12.81
CA TRP A 270 6.46 16.90 11.94
C TRP A 270 7.08 15.82 11.02
N LYS A 271 8.32 15.99 10.57
CA LYS A 271 9.01 15.03 9.70
C LYS A 271 9.34 13.74 10.44
N GLN A 272 9.77 13.82 11.69
CA GLN A 272 10.03 12.65 12.54
C GLN A 272 8.73 11.87 12.83
N LEU A 273 7.62 12.57 13.02
CA LEU A 273 6.29 11.93 13.14
C LEU A 273 5.88 11.22 11.84
N LEU A 274 6.14 11.83 10.67
CA LEU A 274 5.91 11.20 9.37
C LEU A 274 6.78 9.95 9.14
N ASP A 275 8.03 9.97 9.61
CA ASP A 275 8.92 8.79 9.62
C ASP A 275 8.32 7.65 10.46
N GLY A 276 7.72 7.99 11.60
CA GLY A 276 6.94 7.07 12.42
C GLY A 276 5.80 6.41 11.63
N TYR A 277 4.97 7.19 10.92
CA TYR A 277 3.86 6.67 10.11
C TYR A 277 4.32 5.77 8.96
N THR A 278 5.51 6.02 8.43
CA THR A 278 6.07 5.27 7.29
C THR A 278 6.79 3.99 7.73
N CYS A 279 7.01 3.79 9.04
CA CYS A 279 7.64 2.59 9.56
C CYS A 279 6.78 1.34 9.28
N THR A 280 7.37 0.37 8.59
CA THR A 280 6.74 -0.92 8.23
C THR A 280 7.17 -2.09 9.11
N GLU A 281 7.90 -1.82 10.20
CA GLU A 281 8.44 -2.86 11.09
C GLU A 281 9.32 -3.89 10.35
N CYS A 282 10.05 -3.46 9.33
CA CYS A 282 10.84 -4.35 8.48
C CYS A 282 12.15 -4.89 9.11
N GLY A 283 12.59 -4.35 10.24
CA GLY A 283 13.78 -4.77 10.99
C GLY A 283 15.12 -4.28 10.42
N ARG A 284 15.11 -3.59 9.28
CA ARG A 284 16.35 -3.15 8.61
C ARG A 284 17.16 -2.15 9.43
N CYS A 285 16.51 -1.28 10.19
CA CYS A 285 17.20 -0.34 11.08
C CYS A 285 17.83 -1.04 12.28
N SER A 286 17.21 -2.09 12.80
CA SER A 286 17.78 -2.94 13.86
C SER A 286 19.00 -3.72 13.36
N ASP A 287 18.90 -4.33 12.17
CA ASP A 287 19.99 -5.11 11.55
C ASP A 287 21.27 -4.27 11.33
N ASN A 288 21.13 -2.97 11.08
CA ASN A 288 22.25 -2.07 10.78
C ASN A 288 22.64 -1.20 11.98
N CYS A 289 22.09 -1.46 13.18
CA CYS A 289 22.39 -0.67 14.37
C CYS A 289 23.66 -1.20 15.06
N PRO A 290 24.76 -0.41 15.13
CA PRO A 290 25.98 -0.84 15.80
C PRO A 290 25.78 -1.07 17.30
N ALA A 291 24.96 -0.23 17.95
CA ALA A 291 24.68 -0.35 19.38
C ALA A 291 24.00 -1.68 19.71
N LEU A 292 22.96 -2.04 18.95
CA LEU A 292 22.28 -3.32 19.09
C LEU A 292 23.21 -4.51 18.79
N ALA A 293 24.06 -4.39 17.77
CA ALA A 293 25.04 -5.41 17.42
C ALA A 293 26.05 -5.68 18.55
N THR A 294 26.38 -4.66 19.35
CA THR A 294 27.23 -4.79 20.55
C THR A 294 26.48 -5.24 21.81
N GLY A 295 25.22 -5.68 21.70
CA GLY A 295 24.42 -6.17 22.82
C GLY A 295 23.80 -5.08 23.71
N LYS A 296 23.86 -3.80 23.30
CA LYS A 296 23.19 -2.72 24.04
C LYS A 296 21.68 -2.77 23.82
N THR A 297 20.93 -2.21 24.76
CA THR A 297 19.45 -2.23 24.76
C THR A 297 18.81 -1.36 23.66
N LEU A 298 19.57 -0.49 23.00
CA LEU A 298 19.04 0.44 22.00
C LEU A 298 18.70 -0.25 20.69
N ASP A 299 17.41 -0.26 20.34
CA ASP A 299 16.89 -0.72 19.05
C ASP A 299 16.11 0.40 18.34
N PRO A 300 16.65 0.97 17.24
CA PRO A 300 15.99 2.06 16.51
C PRO A 300 14.58 1.73 16.01
N GLN A 301 14.30 0.45 15.70
CA GLN A 301 12.97 0.04 15.28
C GLN A 301 11.98 0.21 16.42
N LYS A 302 12.31 -0.28 17.62
CA LYS A 302 11.45 -0.20 18.79
C LYS A 302 11.16 1.25 19.17
N THR A 303 12.17 2.12 19.12
CA THR A 303 11.99 3.56 19.38
C THR A 303 11.01 4.19 18.38
N THR A 304 11.16 3.90 17.09
CA THR A 304 10.26 4.43 16.04
C THR A 304 8.83 3.91 16.21
N CYS A 305 8.67 2.62 16.51
CA CYS A 305 7.35 2.00 16.72
C CYS A 305 6.68 2.52 18.00
N ALA A 306 7.44 2.76 19.06
CA ALA A 306 6.96 3.37 20.29
C ALA A 306 6.51 4.83 20.07
N ALA A 307 7.28 5.62 19.32
CA ALA A 307 6.88 6.99 18.97
C ALA A 307 5.57 7.00 18.15
N ARG A 308 5.46 6.11 17.15
CA ARG A 308 4.22 5.95 16.35
C ARG A 308 3.03 5.56 17.21
N SER A 309 3.18 4.55 18.08
CA SER A 309 2.07 4.06 18.91
C SER A 309 1.61 5.12 19.91
N ARG A 310 2.53 5.93 20.45
CA ARG A 310 2.22 7.06 21.33
C ARG A 310 1.50 8.19 20.59
N SER A 311 1.86 8.43 19.32
CA SER A 311 1.13 9.36 18.44
C SER A 311 -0.33 8.97 18.25
N TRP A 312 -0.59 7.71 17.94
CA TRP A 312 -1.94 7.23 17.69
C TRP A 312 -2.83 7.20 18.93
N LYS A 313 -2.27 7.04 20.13
CA LYS A 313 -3.03 7.04 21.39
C LYS A 313 -3.36 8.45 21.90
N GLY A 314 -2.75 9.50 21.33
CA GLY A 314 -2.95 10.89 21.73
C GLY A 314 -2.48 11.20 23.17
N PRO A 315 -2.60 12.47 23.63
CA PRO A 315 -2.09 12.90 24.94
C PRO A 315 -2.80 12.26 26.15
N ARG A 316 -3.97 11.65 25.96
CA ARG A 316 -4.85 11.18 27.05
C ARG A 316 -4.42 9.87 27.71
N HIS A 317 -3.50 9.10 27.12
CA HIS A 317 -3.01 7.86 27.71
C HIS A 317 -1.63 8.06 28.36
N ARG A 318 -1.59 8.81 29.46
CA ARG A 318 -0.37 9.10 30.24
C ARG A 318 0.01 7.98 31.24
N LYS A 319 -0.78 6.91 31.39
CA LYS A 319 -0.72 6.03 32.58
C LYS A 319 -0.50 4.52 32.37
N ARG A 320 -0.22 3.99 31.17
CA ARG A 320 -0.22 2.51 30.97
C ARG A 320 1.00 1.86 30.30
N SER A 321 2.14 2.53 30.18
CA SER A 321 3.34 1.87 29.66
C SER A 321 4.61 2.51 30.18
N ALA A 322 4.80 2.40 31.49
CA ALA A 322 6.11 2.25 32.08
C ALA A 322 6.15 0.80 32.56
N LEU A 323 6.67 -0.08 31.69
CA LEU A 323 7.18 -1.45 31.91
C LEU A 323 7.56 -1.99 30.53
#